data_AF-A0A8J6SNP6-F1
#
_entry.id   AF-A0A8J6SNP6-F1
#
_cell.length_a   1.000
_cell.length_b   1.000
_cell.length_c   1.000
_cell.angle_alpha   90.00
_cell.angle_beta   90.00
_cell.angle_gamma   90.00
#
_symmetry.space_group_name_H-M   'P 1'
#
loop_
_entity.id
_entity.type
_entity.pdbx_description
1 polymer ?
#
loop_
_entity_poly.entity_id
_entity_poly.type
_entity_poly.pdbx_seq_one_letter_code
_entity_poly.pdbx_strand_id
1 'polypeptide(L)' 'MTPEQEQSLKTHLKAIAQFLYDESDPEAMKTVEGMELTLRRQLQTHVSPELGSFLSKRSQERKQASQEA' A
#
# COMPACT_ATOMS: atom_id res chain seq x y z
N MET A 1 -3.49 13.73 11.44
CA MET A 1 -3.94 14.00 10.07
C MET A 1 -4.90 15.16 10.11
N THR A 2 -4.82 16.08 9.15
CA THR A 2 -5.87 17.09 8.97
C THR A 2 -7.09 16.46 8.30
N PRO A 3 -8.28 17.09 8.36
CA PRO A 3 -9.47 16.61 7.66
C PRO A 3 -9.24 16.40 6.15
N GLU A 4 -8.48 17.29 5.52
CA GLU A 4 -8.12 17.20 4.10
C GLU A 4 -7.23 15.98 3.82
N GLN A 5 -6.27 15.70 4.70
CA GLN A 5 -5.42 14.50 4.61
C GLN A 5 -6.24 13.22 4.78
N GLU A 6 -7.23 13.22 5.66
CA GLU A 6 -8.11 12.06 5.86
C GLU A 6 -9.00 11.81 4.65
N GLN A 7 -9.57 12.87 4.05
CA GLN A 7 -10.38 12.77 2.85
C GLN A 7 -9.56 12.28 1.65
N SER A 8 -8.34 12.81 1.50
CA SER A 8 -7.40 12.36 0.49
C SER A 8 -7.08 10.87 0.69
N LEU A 9 -6.74 10.45 1.91
CA LEU A 9 -6.48 9.05 2.21
C LEU A 9 -7.67 8.15 1.85
N LYS A 10 -8.89 8.52 2.24
CA LYS A 10 -10.11 7.76 1.90
C LYS A 10 -10.32 7.62 0.39
N THR A 11 -10.00 8.66 -0.37
CA THR A 11 -10.12 8.65 -1.83
C THR A 11 -9.14 7.66 -2.44
N HIS A 12 -7.88 7.69 -2.04
CA HIS A 12 -6.86 6.76 -2.50
C HIS A 12 -7.19 5.31 -2.11
N LEU A 13 -7.63 5.08 -0.86
CA LEU A 13 -8.00 3.76 -0.37
C LEU A 13 -9.19 3.17 -1.15
N LYS A 14 -10.21 3.97 -1.49
CA LYS A 14 -11.34 3.52 -2.31
C LYS A 14 -10.90 3.12 -3.72
N ALA A 15 -10.04 3.93 -4.35
CA ALA A 15 -9.53 3.62 -5.68
C ALA A 15 -8.70 2.34 -5.68
N ILE A 16 -7.80 2.18 -4.70
CA ILE A 16 -7.00 0.96 -4.53
C ILE A 16 -7.91 -0.24 -4.29
N ALA A 17 -8.89 -0.13 -3.39
CA ALA A 17 -9.82 -1.23 -3.12
C ALA A 17 -10.58 -1.69 -4.37
N GLN A 18 -11.01 -0.76 -5.22
CA GLN A 18 -11.68 -1.10 -6.49
C GLN A 18 -10.75 -1.87 -7.42
N PHE A 19 -9.54 -1.35 -7.69
CA PHE A 19 -8.57 -2.02 -8.56
C PHE A 19 -8.22 -3.42 -8.06
N LEU A 20 -7.96 -3.54 -6.76
CA LEU A 20 -7.63 -4.83 -6.16
C LEU A 20 -8.81 -5.81 -6.22
N TYR A 21 -10.06 -5.35 -6.04
CA TYR A 21 -11.22 -6.21 -6.19
C TYR A 21 -11.39 -6.70 -7.63
N ASP A 22 -11.23 -5.82 -8.61
CA ASP A 22 -11.39 -6.16 -10.04
C ASP A 22 -10.34 -7.17 -10.54
N GLU A 23 -9.15 -7.19 -9.93
CA GLU A 23 -8.09 -8.17 -10.21
C GLU A 23 -8.24 -9.49 -9.42
N SER A 24 -9.20 -9.58 -8.49
CA SER A 24 -9.40 -10.74 -7.64
C SER A 24 -10.13 -11.87 -8.36
N ASP A 25 -9.75 -13.12 -8.08
CA ASP A 25 -10.50 -14.29 -8.53
C ASP A 25 -11.86 -14.36 -7.80
N PRO A 26 -13.01 -14.33 -8.52
CA PRO A 26 -14.33 -14.41 -7.91
C PRO A 26 -14.55 -15.65 -7.03
N GLU A 27 -13.90 -16.77 -7.34
CA GLU A 27 -14.02 -17.99 -6.52
C GLU A 27 -13.25 -17.84 -5.20
N ALA A 28 -12.07 -17.20 -5.24
CA ALA A 28 -11.29 -16.91 -4.04
C ALA A 28 -12.05 -15.95 -3.09
N MET A 29 -12.90 -15.07 -3.62
CA MET A 29 -13.71 -14.15 -2.82
C MET A 29 -14.87 -14.82 -2.07
N LYS A 30 -15.18 -16.09 -2.36
CA LYS A 30 -16.27 -16.82 -1.67
C LYS A 30 -15.88 -17.37 -0.30
N THR A 31 -14.59 -17.40 0.02
CA THR A 31 -14.08 -18.00 1.26
C THR A 31 -13.16 -17.03 2.00
N VAL A 32 -13.13 -17.13 3.33
CA VAL A 32 -12.24 -16.29 4.16
C VAL A 32 -10.78 -16.54 3.82
N GLU A 33 -10.41 -17.79 3.58
CA GLU A 33 -9.04 -18.17 3.18
C GLU A 33 -8.66 -17.56 1.82
N GLY A 34 -9.52 -17.67 0.81
CA GLY A 34 -9.26 -17.10 -0.51
C GLY A 34 -9.17 -15.57 -0.48
N MET A 35 -10.03 -14.92 0.32
CA MET A 35 -9.95 -13.47 0.57
C MET A 35 -8.62 -13.07 1.22
N GLU A 36 -8.20 -13.78 2.25
CA GLU A 36 -6.94 -13.50 2.97
C GLU A 36 -5.72 -13.68 2.05
N LEU A 37 -5.66 -14.80 1.31
CA LEU A 37 -4.57 -15.08 0.38
C LEU A 37 -4.48 -14.02 -0.73
N THR A 38 -5.63 -13.59 -1.26
CA THR A 38 -5.71 -12.55 -2.28
C THR A 38 -5.20 -11.23 -1.73
N LEU A 39 -5.70 -10.81 -0.56
CA LEU A 39 -5.27 -9.58 0.10
C LEU A 39 -3.77 -9.59 0.40
N ARG A 40 -3.24 -10.68 0.96
CA ARG A 40 -1.81 -10.84 1.25
C ARG A 40 -0.98 -10.67 -0.02
N ARG A 41 -1.37 -11.34 -1.10
CA ARG A 41 -0.67 -11.25 -2.39
C ARG A 41 -0.66 -9.81 -2.90
N GLN A 42 -1.81 -9.14 -2.89
CA GLN A 42 -1.94 -7.77 -3.37
C GLN A 42 -1.11 -6.78 -2.55
N LEU A 43 -1.11 -6.90 -1.23
CA LEU A 43 -0.25 -6.10 -0.36
C LEU A 43 1.23 -6.33 -0.71
N GLN A 44 1.65 -7.58 -0.88
CA GLN A 44 3.02 -7.94 -1.20
C GLN A 44 3.45 -7.44 -2.60
N THR A 45 2.56 -7.50 -3.59
CA THR A 45 2.85 -7.13 -4.98
C THR A 45 2.81 -5.62 -5.21
N HIS A 46 1.87 -4.90 -4.62
CA HIS A 46 1.63 -3.49 -4.95
C HIS A 46 1.99 -2.52 -3.83
N VAL A 47 1.74 -2.87 -2.56
CA VAL A 47 1.87 -1.92 -1.44
C VAL A 47 3.26 -1.99 -0.81
N SER A 48 3.77 -3.19 -0.52
CA SER A 48 5.08 -3.39 0.10
C SER A 48 6.24 -2.75 -0.68
N PRO A 49 6.31 -2.83 -2.03
CA PRO A 49 7.38 -2.20 -2.79
C PRO A 49 7.37 -0.67 -2.71
N GLU A 50 6.20 -0.06 -2.74
CA GLU A 50 6.04 1.41 -2.62
C GLU A 50 6.49 1.89 -1.25
N LEU A 51 6.06 1.19 -0.19
CA LEU A 51 6.50 1.48 1.18
C LEU A 51 8.01 1.28 1.34
N GLY A 52 8.56 0.19 0.80
CA GLY A 52 9.99 -0.09 0.82
C GLY A 52 10.80 1.01 0.14
N SER A 53 10.35 1.43 -1.05
CA SER A 53 10.98 2.51 -1.82
C SER A 53 10.94 3.84 -1.08
N PHE A 54 9.78 4.21 -0.52
CA PHE A 54 9.64 5.41 0.29
C PHE A 54 10.58 5.42 1.50
N LEU A 55 10.60 4.34 2.27
CA LEU A 55 11.44 4.23 3.46
C LEU A 55 12.93 4.22 3.11
N SER A 56 13.31 3.58 2.00
CA SER A 56 14.69 3.57 1.50
C SER A 56 15.18 4.98 1.18
N LYS A 57 14.39 5.76 0.42
CA LYS A 57 14.69 7.16 0.09
C LYS A 57 14.89 8.00 1.35
N ARG A 58 13.97 7.90 2.31
CA ARG A 58 14.08 8.59 3.61
C ARG A 58 15.33 8.20 4.39
N SER A 59 15.73 6.93 4.32
CA SER A 59 16.97 6.45 4.95
C SER A 59 18.21 7.07 4.31
N GLN A 60 18.25 7.15 2.99
CA GLN A 60 19.36 7.77 2.25
C GLN A 60 19.49 9.27 2.53
N GLU A 61 18.36 10.01 2.50
CA GLU A 61 18.30 11.44 2.84
C GLU A 61 18.90 11.71 4.23
N ARG A 62 18.55 10.90 5.24
CA ARG A 62 19.09 11.04 6.59
C ARG A 62 20.59 10.77 6.67
N LYS A 63 21.11 9.80 5.91
CA LYS A 63 22.55 9.50 5.87
C LYS A 63 23.34 10.65 5.26
N GLN A 64 22.84 11.24 4.16
CA GLN A 64 23.46 12.39 3.50
C GLN A 64 23.47 13.63 4.43
N ALA A 65 22.35 13.95 5.07
CA ALA A 65 22.28 15.06 6.01
C ALA A 65 23.23 14.92 7.22
N SER A 66 23.51 13.68 7.65
CA SER A 66 24.46 13.40 8.73
C SER A 66 25.93 13.42 8.29
N GLN A 67 26.20 13.33 6.98
CA GLN A 67 27.56 13.43 6.42
C GLN A 67 27.93 14.87 6.08
N GLU A 68 26.94 15.76 5.95
CA GLU A 68 27.10 17.18 5.64
C GLU A 68 27.10 18.08 6.90
N ALA A 69 26.81 17.52 8.09
CA ALA A 69 26.78 18.19 9.39
C ALA A 69 28.03 17.88 10.23
#